data_AF-A0A4U7AVG5-F1
#
_entry.id   AF-A0A4U7AVG5-F1
#
_cell.length_a   1.000
_cell.length_b   1.000
_cell.length_c   1.000
_cell.angle_alpha   90.00
_cell.angle_beta   90.00
_cell.angle_gamma   90.00
#
_symmetry.space_group_name_H-M   'P 1'
#
loop_
_entity.id
_entity.type
_entity.pdbx_description
1 polymer ?
#
loop_
_entity_poly.entity_id
_entity_poly.type
_entity_poly.pdbx_seq_one_letter_code
_entity_poly.pdbx_strand_id
1 'polypeptide(L)'
;MALRNWESPSTRHHWSGIASPAKWLFAFLALSIVTLVVTIPVNATVANEPDNDYAYGFGWALMMPVPIIALLWTLVDIFICRSSTLHPIYALVASILLAIGYFCVGLLTILFFSYEHMPRTLY
;
A
#
# COMPACT_ATOMS: atom_id res chain seq x y z
N MET A 1 -9.37 13.73 -21.09
CA MET A 1 -10.47 13.08 -21.86
C MET A 1 -10.26 11.57 -22.05
N ALA A 2 -9.05 11.09 -22.36
CA ALA A 2 -8.79 9.66 -22.64
C ALA A 2 -9.15 8.69 -21.49
N LEU A 3 -8.80 9.00 -20.23
CA LEU A 3 -9.09 8.13 -19.08
C LEU A 3 -10.58 7.95 -18.82
N ARG A 4 -11.38 9.01 -19.06
CA ARG A 4 -12.83 8.93 -18.93
C ARG A 4 -13.39 7.88 -19.87
N ASN A 5 -12.91 7.79 -21.12
CA ASN A 5 -13.41 6.83 -22.10
C ASN A 5 -13.07 5.35 -21.81
N TRP A 6 -12.14 5.09 -20.89
CA TRP A 6 -11.74 3.74 -20.47
C TRP A 6 -12.61 3.19 -19.33
N GLU A 7 -13.19 4.07 -18.50
CA GLU A 7 -14.05 3.70 -17.37
C GLU A 7 -15.43 3.20 -17.85
N SER A 8 -16.06 2.26 -17.15
CA SER A 8 -17.42 1.83 -17.49
C SER A 8 -18.42 3.01 -17.38
N PRO A 9 -19.50 3.04 -18.18
CA PRO A 9 -20.50 4.11 -18.08
C PRO A 9 -21.14 4.23 -16.69
N SER A 10 -21.35 3.10 -16.01
CA SER A 10 -21.90 3.06 -14.66
C SER A 10 -20.96 3.67 -13.63
N THR A 11 -19.66 3.31 -13.69
CA THR A 11 -18.64 3.92 -12.82
C THR A 11 -18.56 5.44 -13.04
N ARG A 12 -18.58 5.90 -14.30
CA ARG A 12 -18.57 7.34 -14.60
C ARG A 12 -19.76 8.09 -14.02
N HIS A 13 -20.95 7.47 -14.04
CA HIS A 13 -22.15 8.09 -13.50
C HIS A 13 -22.04 8.28 -11.98
N HIS A 14 -21.65 7.24 -11.26
CA HIS A 14 -21.51 7.28 -9.79
C HIS A 14 -20.38 8.19 -9.31
N TRP A 15 -19.33 8.38 -10.11
CA TRP A 15 -18.20 9.26 -9.79
C TRP A 15 -18.37 10.70 -10.33
N SER A 16 -19.48 11.00 -10.99
CA SER A 16 -19.73 12.33 -11.53
C SER A 16 -19.81 13.37 -10.40
N GLY A 17 -19.05 14.46 -10.54
CA GLY A 17 -18.99 15.53 -9.53
C GLY A 17 -18.10 15.25 -8.32
N ILE A 18 -17.46 14.08 -8.22
CA ILE A 18 -16.59 13.72 -7.08
C ILE A 18 -15.11 13.81 -7.48
N ALA A 19 -14.62 12.82 -8.21
CA ALA A 19 -13.22 12.70 -8.62
C ALA A 19 -13.11 11.78 -9.84
N SER A 20 -11.91 11.67 -10.42
CA SER A 20 -11.66 10.66 -11.46
C SER A 20 -11.27 9.33 -10.79
N PRO A 21 -12.06 8.26 -10.97
CA PRO A 21 -11.72 6.94 -10.41
C PRO A 21 -10.40 6.43 -10.96
N ALA A 22 -10.08 6.71 -12.23
CA ALA A 22 -8.77 6.38 -12.78
C ALA A 22 -7.62 7.06 -12.02
N LYS A 23 -7.72 8.36 -11.69
CA LYS A 23 -6.68 9.05 -10.93
C LYS A 23 -6.51 8.46 -9.52
N TRP A 24 -7.62 8.11 -8.88
CA TRP A 24 -7.62 7.43 -7.59
C TRP A 24 -6.87 6.09 -7.67
N LEU A 25 -7.19 5.23 -8.64
CA LEU A 25 -6.49 3.96 -8.88
C LEU A 25 -4.99 4.15 -9.14
N PHE A 26 -4.62 5.12 -9.97
CA PHE A 26 -3.21 5.40 -10.26
C PHE A 26 -2.43 5.84 -9.01
N ALA A 27 -3.05 6.65 -8.14
CA ALA A 27 -2.43 7.05 -6.88
C ALA A 27 -2.18 5.84 -5.97
N PHE A 28 -3.15 4.93 -5.84
CA PHE A 28 -3.00 3.70 -5.06
C PHE A 28 -1.93 2.76 -5.60
N LEU A 29 -1.87 2.62 -6.93
CA LEU A 29 -0.88 1.77 -7.58
C LEU A 29 0.54 2.33 -7.39
N ALA A 30 0.71 3.66 -7.54
CA ALA A 30 1.96 4.33 -7.27
C ALA A 30 2.39 4.19 -5.80
N LEU A 31 1.47 4.39 -4.86
CA LEU A 31 1.76 4.29 -3.43
C LEU A 31 2.19 2.87 -3.04
N SER A 32 1.48 1.85 -3.55
CA SER A 32 1.82 0.43 -3.35
C SER A 32 3.23 0.11 -3.85
N ILE A 33 3.58 0.58 -5.05
CA ILE A 33 4.91 0.35 -5.63
C ILE A 33 5.99 1.04 -4.78
N VAL A 34 5.78 2.30 -4.41
CA VAL A 34 6.74 3.04 -3.57
C VAL A 34 6.93 2.34 -2.23
N THR A 35 5.85 1.90 -1.58
CA THR A 35 5.95 1.13 -0.34
C THR A 35 6.73 -0.16 -0.55
N LEU A 36 6.44 -0.95 -1.59
CA LEU A 36 7.22 -2.17 -1.88
C LEU A 36 8.71 -1.87 -2.09
N VAL A 37 9.04 -0.80 -2.82
CA VAL A 37 10.42 -0.37 -3.08
C VAL A 37 11.15 0.03 -1.79
N VAL A 38 10.45 0.50 -0.75
CA VAL A 38 11.05 0.81 0.56
C VAL A 38 11.10 -0.44 1.45
N THR A 39 10.00 -1.20 1.50
CA THR A 39 9.86 -2.35 2.38
C THR A 39 10.84 -3.47 2.02
N ILE A 40 11.10 -3.71 0.73
CA ILE A 40 12.01 -4.78 0.28
C ILE A 40 13.46 -4.51 0.74
N PRO A 41 14.09 -3.35 0.49
CA PRO A 41 15.42 -3.03 1.01
C PRO A 41 15.50 -3.13 2.52
N VAL A 42 14.53 -2.57 3.25
CA VAL A 42 14.52 -2.61 4.73
C VAL A 42 14.54 -4.04 5.24
N ASN A 43 13.76 -4.91 4.60
CA ASN A 43 13.70 -6.31 4.98
C ASN A 43 14.88 -7.15 4.48
N ALA A 44 15.53 -6.74 3.41
CA ALA A 44 16.75 -7.39 2.90
C ALA A 44 18.02 -6.97 3.65
N THR A 45 17.98 -5.84 4.36
CA THR A 45 19.11 -5.25 5.08
C THR A 45 18.86 -5.31 6.59
N VAL A 46 18.23 -4.28 7.15
CA VAL A 46 18.10 -4.02 8.59
C VAL A 46 17.31 -5.10 9.34
N ALA A 47 16.21 -5.59 8.77
CA ALA A 47 15.33 -6.53 9.48
C ALA A 47 15.93 -7.94 9.63
N ASN A 48 16.96 -8.28 8.86
CA ASN A 48 17.61 -9.60 8.86
C ASN A 48 19.06 -9.53 9.39
N GLU A 49 19.48 -8.43 10.01
CA GLU A 49 20.79 -8.34 10.64
C GLU A 49 20.92 -9.38 11.77
N PRO A 50 22.09 -10.01 11.94
CA PRO A 50 22.30 -11.07 12.92
C PRO A 50 22.16 -10.58 14.37
N ASP A 51 22.29 -9.28 14.60
CA ASP A 51 22.11 -8.64 15.90
C ASP A 51 20.67 -8.17 16.14
N ASN A 52 19.72 -8.47 15.24
CA ASN A 52 18.31 -8.12 15.42
C ASN A 52 17.60 -9.15 16.30
N ASP A 53 16.99 -8.70 17.39
CA ASP A 53 16.20 -9.56 18.31
C ASP A 53 14.93 -10.14 17.65
N TYR A 54 14.49 -9.57 16.53
CA TYR A 54 13.42 -10.13 15.73
C TYR A 54 13.92 -11.30 14.89
N ALA A 55 13.34 -12.49 15.09
CA ALA A 55 13.69 -13.70 14.36
C ALA A 55 13.74 -13.47 12.82
N TYR A 56 14.66 -14.17 12.14
CA TYR A 56 14.84 -14.07 10.70
C TYR A 56 13.51 -14.22 9.94
N GLY A 57 13.21 -13.27 9.05
CA GLY A 57 11.95 -13.26 8.29
C GLY A 57 10.75 -12.59 8.97
N PHE A 58 10.88 -12.12 10.22
CA PHE A 58 9.79 -11.46 10.95
C PHE A 58 9.31 -10.17 10.28
N GLY A 59 10.24 -9.33 9.81
CA GLY A 59 9.89 -8.12 9.06
C GLY A 59 9.14 -8.43 7.76
N TRP A 60 9.53 -9.49 7.05
CA TRP A 60 8.85 -9.94 5.83
C TRP A 60 7.40 -10.34 6.13
N ALA A 61 7.17 -11.06 7.22
CA ALA A 61 5.84 -11.50 7.63
C ALA A 61 4.90 -10.33 8.01
N LEU A 62 5.43 -9.24 8.59
CA LEU A 62 4.61 -8.12 9.04
C LEU A 62 4.46 -6.99 8.02
N MET A 63 5.52 -6.66 7.28
CA MET A 63 5.55 -5.47 6.44
C MET A 63 5.13 -5.72 4.99
N MET A 64 5.22 -6.96 4.49
CA MET A 64 4.89 -7.29 3.10
C MET A 64 3.41 -7.57 2.81
N PRO A 65 2.60 -8.16 3.71
CA PRO A 65 1.22 -8.49 3.37
C PRO A 65 0.40 -7.27 2.92
N VAL A 66 0.53 -6.14 3.63
CA VAL A 66 -0.21 -4.92 3.33
C VAL A 66 0.05 -4.40 1.91
N PRO A 67 1.30 -4.08 1.51
CA PRO A 67 1.55 -3.55 0.18
C PRO A 67 1.26 -4.57 -0.95
N ILE A 68 1.43 -5.87 -0.70
CA ILE A 68 1.05 -6.92 -1.68
C ILE A 68 -0.47 -6.96 -1.86
N ILE A 69 -1.23 -7.02 -0.76
CA ILE A 69 -2.69 -7.03 -0.80
C ILE A 69 -3.19 -5.75 -1.45
N ALA A 70 -2.64 -4.59 -1.09
CA ALA A 70 -2.99 -3.32 -1.71
C ALA A 70 -2.78 -3.32 -3.23
N LEU A 71 -1.64 -3.85 -3.70
CA LEU A 71 -1.35 -3.92 -5.12
C LEU A 71 -2.30 -4.86 -5.86
N LEU A 72 -2.52 -6.07 -5.32
CA LEU A 72 -3.44 -7.04 -5.91
C LEU A 72 -4.88 -6.52 -5.94
N TRP A 73 -5.32 -5.89 -4.85
CA TRP A 73 -6.65 -5.32 -4.72
C TRP A 73 -6.85 -4.14 -5.69
N THR A 74 -5.83 -3.29 -5.87
CA THR A 74 -5.87 -2.19 -6.85
C THR A 74 -5.97 -2.73 -8.28
N LEU A 75 -5.33 -3.86 -8.60
CA LEU A 75 -5.47 -4.50 -9.92
C LEU A 75 -6.90 -5.04 -10.15
N VAL A 76 -7.52 -5.60 -9.12
CA VAL A 76 -8.93 -6.00 -9.15
C VAL A 76 -9.83 -4.78 -9.36
N ASP A 77 -9.58 -3.68 -8.64
CA ASP A 77 -10.36 -2.45 -8.78
C ASP A 77 -10.21 -1.81 -10.17
N ILE A 78 -9.02 -1.90 -10.80
CA ILE A 78 -8.81 -1.52 -12.21
C ILE A 78 -9.72 -2.34 -13.12
N PHE A 79 -9.79 -3.66 -12.92
CA PHE A 79 -10.66 -4.52 -13.70
C PHE A 79 -12.14 -4.19 -13.48
N ILE A 80 -12.57 -3.97 -12.24
CA ILE A 80 -13.95 -3.60 -11.88
C ILE A 80 -14.33 -2.23 -12.45
N CYS A 81 -13.43 -1.24 -12.37
CA CYS A 81 -13.65 0.10 -12.92
C CYS A 81 -13.93 0.08 -14.42
N ARG A 82 -13.30 -0.85 -15.15
CA ARG A 82 -13.51 -1.06 -16.59
C ARG A 82 -14.73 -1.92 -16.91
N SER A 83 -14.96 -3.00 -16.16
CA SER A 83 -15.95 -4.03 -16.51
C SER A 83 -17.31 -3.87 -15.83
N SER A 84 -17.36 -3.22 -14.66
CA SER A 84 -18.54 -3.14 -13.80
C SER A 84 -18.64 -1.76 -13.13
N THR A 85 -19.32 -1.66 -11.98
CA THR A 85 -19.54 -0.43 -11.23
C THR A 85 -18.60 -0.37 -10.02
N LEU A 86 -17.63 0.54 -10.07
CA LEU A 86 -16.84 0.88 -8.89
C LEU A 86 -17.56 2.01 -8.14
N HIS A 87 -18.12 1.73 -6.96
CA HIS A 87 -18.81 2.77 -6.18
C HIS A 87 -17.81 3.69 -5.44
N PRO A 88 -18.07 5.00 -5.35
CA PRO A 88 -17.20 5.93 -4.63
C PRO A 88 -17.16 5.66 -3.11
N ILE A 89 -18.25 5.15 -2.52
CA ILE A 89 -18.29 4.74 -1.11
C ILE A 89 -17.31 3.59 -0.85
N TYR A 90 -17.30 2.60 -1.74
CA TYR A 90 -16.34 1.51 -1.67
C TYR A 90 -14.90 2.03 -1.75
N ALA A 91 -14.62 2.94 -2.69
CA ALA A 91 -13.29 3.53 -2.82
C ALA A 91 -12.87 4.33 -1.58
N LEU A 92 -13.79 5.03 -0.92
CA LEU A 92 -13.53 5.71 0.35
C LEU A 92 -13.15 4.70 1.45
N VAL A 93 -13.94 3.64 1.61
CA VAL A 93 -13.68 2.59 2.62
C VAL A 93 -12.33 1.91 2.35
N ALA A 94 -12.07 1.52 1.10
CA ALA A 94 -10.79 0.94 0.70
C ALA A 94 -9.62 1.90 0.99
N SER A 95 -9.79 3.19 0.73
CA SER A 95 -8.76 4.20 1.00
C SER A 95 -8.43 4.31 2.49
N ILE A 96 -9.44 4.28 3.36
CA ILE A 96 -9.26 4.34 4.82
C ILE A 96 -8.52 3.09 5.32
N LEU A 97 -8.95 1.90 4.89
CA LEU A 97 -8.31 0.64 5.29
C LEU A 97 -6.85 0.58 4.85
N LEU A 98 -6.57 1.00 3.62
CA LEU A 98 -5.20 1.04 3.09
C LEU A 98 -4.35 2.09 3.80
N ALA A 99 -4.90 3.28 4.11
CA ALA A 99 -4.19 4.30 4.88
C ALA A 99 -3.76 3.77 6.26
N ILE A 100 -4.65 3.06 6.97
CA ILE A 100 -4.32 2.40 8.24
C ILE A 100 -3.22 1.36 8.03
N GLY A 101 -3.33 0.52 7.01
CA GLY A 101 -2.31 -0.48 6.68
C GLY A 101 -0.93 0.15 6.44
N TYR A 102 -0.85 1.19 5.61
CA TYR A 102 0.41 1.89 5.32
C TYR A 102 0.97 2.62 6.55
N PHE A 103 0.11 3.16 7.41
CA PHE A 103 0.54 3.74 8.67
C PHE A 103 1.22 2.70 9.57
N CYS A 104 0.65 1.50 9.69
CA CYS A 104 1.27 0.40 10.43
C CYS A 104 2.62 -0.03 9.81
N VAL A 105 2.69 -0.16 8.48
CA VAL A 105 3.97 -0.49 7.80
C VAL A 105 5.01 0.59 8.05
N GLY A 106 4.64 1.87 7.98
CA GLY A 106 5.53 2.99 8.27
C GLY A 106 6.07 2.98 9.70
N LEU A 107 5.20 2.71 10.69
CA LEU A 107 5.62 2.55 12.08
C LEU A 107 6.63 1.41 12.26
N LEU A 108 6.36 0.26 11.64
CA LEU A 108 7.28 -0.88 11.68
C LEU A 108 8.63 -0.55 11.03
N THR A 109 8.63 0.14 9.88
CA THR A 109 9.87 0.61 9.23
C THR A 109 10.69 1.49 10.17
N ILE A 110 10.05 2.45 10.84
CA ILE A 110 10.73 3.36 11.78
C ILE A 110 11.30 2.58 12.96
N LEU A 111 10.57 1.60 13.50
CA LEU A 111 11.03 0.77 14.61
C LEU A 111 12.28 -0.04 14.22
N PHE A 112 12.31 -0.64 13.03
CA PHE A 112 13.49 -1.38 12.55
C PHE A 112 14.71 -0.46 12.37
N PHE A 113 14.56 0.73 11.81
CA PHE A 113 15.68 1.67 11.67
C PHE A 113 16.15 2.27 13.00
N SER A 114 15.21 2.53 13.91
CA SER A 114 15.53 3.09 15.23
C SER A 114 16.28 2.10 16.11
N TYR A 115 16.07 0.79 15.90
CA TYR A 115 16.84 -0.28 16.55
C TYR A 115 18.32 -0.23 16.19
N GLU A 116 18.64 -0.12 14.89
CA GLU A 116 20.03 -0.03 14.39
C GLU A 116 20.79 1.18 14.99
N HIS A 117 20.06 2.24 15.38
CA HIS A 117 20.62 3.49 15.89
C HIS A 117 20.57 3.63 17.43
N MET A 118 20.06 2.64 18.17
CA MET A 118 20.20 2.67 19.63
C MET A 118 21.66 2.36 20.03
N PRO A 119 22.30 3.22 20.84
CA PRO A 119 23.66 2.98 21.28
C PRO A 119 23.72 1.69 22.10
N ARG A 120 24.54 0.73 21.65
CA ARG A 120 24.87 -0.54 22.34
C ARG A 120 25.72 -0.32 23.61
N THR A 121 25.37 0.66 24.44
CA THR A 121 26.12 1.05 25.65
C THR A 121 25.52 0.54 26.96
N LEU A 122 24.66 -0.49 26.91
CA LEU A 122 24.05 -1.08 28.10
C LEU A 122 24.03 -2.62 28.06
N TYR A 123 25.17 -3.25 27.73
CA TYR A 123 25.54 -4.58 28.23
C TYR A 123 27.06 -4.68 28.36
#